data_AF-A0A0G2AFG3-F1
#
_entry.id   AF-A0A0G2AFG3-F1
#
_cell.length_a   1.000
_cell.length_b   1.000
_cell.length_c   1.000
_cell.angle_alpha   90.00
_cell.angle_beta   90.00
_cell.angle_gamma   90.00
#
_symmetry.space_group_name_H-M   'P 1'
#
loop_
_entity.id
_entity.type
_entity.pdbx_description
1 polymer ?
#
loop_
_entity_poly.entity_id
_entity_poly.type
_entity_poly.pdbx_seq_one_letter_code
_entity_poly.pdbx_strand_id
1 'polypeptide(L)'
;MCIIIFMSRRRRSNYISKNGFSPSTNRFVGSTLHSIVFLLVTYVPYQIWGTKMFTEIWFYITQAFAYWFVGFFLRKIGFWVY
;
A
#
# COMPACT_ATOMS: atom_id res chain seq x y z
N MET A 1 -34.27 7.43 6.03
CA MET A 1 -32.79 7.45 5.89
C MET A 1 -32.12 6.06 5.78
N CYS A 2 -32.83 4.93 5.78
CA CYS A 2 -32.19 3.60 5.66
C CYS A 2 -31.95 3.10 4.22
N ILE A 3 -32.61 3.70 3.21
CA ILE A 3 -32.54 3.19 1.83
C ILE A 3 -31.23 3.61 1.12
N ILE A 4 -30.67 4.77 1.46
CA ILE A 4 -29.45 5.29 0.83
C ILE A 4 -28.20 4.48 1.23
N ILE A 5 -28.16 3.94 2.46
CA ILE A 5 -27.06 3.08 2.93
C ILE A 5 -27.08 1.72 2.21
N PHE A 6 -28.25 1.23 1.81
CA PHE A 6 -28.37 -0.06 1.14
C PHE A 6 -28.05 0.02 -0.37
N MET A 7 -28.31 1.15 -1.02
CA MET A 7 -28.00 1.35 -2.45
C MET A 7 -26.52 1.61 -2.75
N SER A 8 -25.75 2.16 -1.81
CA SER A 8 -24.30 2.38 -2.03
C SER A 8 -23.46 1.08 -2.00
N ARG A 9 -24.01 -0.02 -1.46
CA ARG A 9 -23.37 -1.35 -1.48
C ARG A 9 -23.43 -2.06 -2.85
N ARG A 10 -24.35 -1.69 -3.75
CA ARG A 10 -24.58 -2.43 -5.02
C ARG A 10 -23.83 -1.91 -6.24
N ARG A 11 -22.96 -0.89 -6.09
CA ARG A 11 -22.08 -0.41 -7.17
C ARG A 11 -20.59 -0.42 -6.82
N ARG A 12 -20.15 -1.30 -5.91
CA ARG A 12 -18.76 -1.75 -5.99
C ARG A 12 -18.70 -2.76 -7.11
N SER A 13 -18.51 -2.25 -8.33
CA SER A 13 -17.97 -3.03 -9.44
C SER A 13 -16.94 -3.98 -8.83
N ASN A 14 -17.20 -5.28 -8.93
CA ASN A 14 -16.26 -6.31 -8.54
C ASN A 14 -15.05 -6.09 -9.46
N TYR A 15 -14.11 -5.24 -9.02
CA TYR A 15 -12.79 -5.15 -9.60
C TYR A 15 -12.10 -6.45 -9.21
N ILE A 16 -12.43 -7.50 -9.95
CA ILE A 16 -11.69 -8.73 -9.97
C ILE A 16 -10.40 -8.33 -10.65
N SER A 17 -9.38 -8.05 -9.86
CA SER A 17 -8.01 -7.97 -10.35
C SER A 17 -7.78 -9.21 -11.21
N LYS A 18 -7.09 -9.09 -12.35
CA LYS A 18 -6.87 -10.24 -13.25
C LYS A 18 -6.10 -11.39 -12.59
N ASN A 19 -5.57 -11.16 -11.38
CA ASN A 19 -4.99 -12.18 -10.50
C ASN A 19 -6.03 -13.11 -9.82
N GLY A 20 -7.33 -12.87 -9.98
CA GLY A 20 -8.40 -13.69 -9.41
C GLY A 20 -8.69 -13.47 -7.91
N PHE A 21 -7.98 -12.57 -7.24
CA PHE A 21 -8.18 -12.26 -5.82
C PHE A 21 -9.23 -11.17 -5.61
N SER A 22 -9.89 -11.23 -4.45
CA SER A 22 -10.84 -10.21 -4.02
C SER A 22 -10.16 -8.84 -3.84
N PRO A 23 -10.89 -7.73 -4.04
CA PRO A 23 -10.36 -6.39 -3.78
C PRO A 23 -9.79 -6.20 -2.37
N SER A 24 -10.35 -6.86 -1.36
CA SER A 24 -9.86 -6.77 0.03
C SER A 24 -8.52 -7.46 0.18
N THR A 25 -8.33 -8.64 -0.40
CA THR A 25 -7.04 -9.35 -0.39
C THR A 25 -5.95 -8.53 -1.08
N ASN A 26 -6.26 -7.93 -2.23
CA ASN A 26 -5.30 -7.08 -2.94
C ASN A 26 -4.88 -5.84 -2.15
N ARG A 27 -5.81 -5.21 -1.44
CA ARG A 27 -5.52 -4.08 -0.54
C ARG A 27 -4.69 -4.52 0.66
N PHE A 28 -5.01 -5.67 1.24
CA PHE A 28 -4.29 -6.22 2.39
C PHE A 28 -2.84 -6.57 2.04
N VAL A 29 -2.62 -7.24 0.90
CA VAL A 29 -1.26 -7.54 0.41
C VAL A 29 -0.50 -6.25 0.13
N GLY A 30 -1.13 -5.28 -0.55
CA GLY A 30 -0.54 -3.98 -0.82
C GLY A 30 -0.15 -3.22 0.46
N SER A 31 -1.04 -3.13 1.44
CA SER A 31 -0.77 -2.45 2.71
C SER A 31 0.30 -3.17 3.52
N THR A 32 0.27 -4.50 3.55
CA THR A 32 1.26 -5.30 4.28
C THR A 32 2.64 -5.13 3.68
N LEU A 33 2.76 -5.24 2.36
CA LEU A 33 4.04 -5.06 1.67
C LEU A 33 4.55 -3.63 1.83
N HIS A 34 3.66 -2.64 1.77
CA HIS A 34 4.00 -1.25 2.03
C HIS A 34 4.57 -1.05 3.43
N SER A 35 3.91 -1.58 4.47
CA SER A 35 4.41 -1.52 5.84
C SER A 35 5.79 -2.19 5.99
N ILE A 36 5.99 -3.35 5.37
CA ILE A 36 7.29 -4.06 5.39
C ILE A 36 8.38 -3.21 4.74
N VAL A 37 8.13 -2.68 3.53
CA VAL A 37 9.09 -1.85 2.81
C VAL A 37 9.38 -0.57 3.58
N PHE A 38 8.36 0.09 4.09
CA PHE A 38 8.51 1.29 4.92
C PHE A 38 9.39 1.02 6.15
N LEU A 39 9.15 -0.08 6.86
CA LEU A 39 9.96 -0.47 8.02
C LEU A 39 11.40 -0.77 7.64
N LEU A 40 11.64 -1.52 6.56
CA LEU A 40 13.00 -1.84 6.10
C LEU A 40 13.77 -0.58 5.69
N VAL A 41 13.14 0.30 4.90
CA VAL A 41 13.73 1.56 4.44
C VAL A 41 13.95 2.52 5.59
N THR A 42 13.17 2.45 6.66
CA THR A 42 13.38 3.24 7.88
C THR A 42 14.46 2.63 8.76
N TYR A 43 14.53 1.30 8.86
CA TYR A 43 15.46 0.61 9.75
C TYR A 43 16.92 0.77 9.33
N VAL A 44 17.23 0.72 8.03
CA VAL A 44 18.62 0.85 7.55
C VAL A 44 19.24 2.22 7.89
N PRO A 45 18.61 3.36 7.57
CA PRO A 45 19.10 4.68 7.99
C PRO A 45 19.10 4.88 9.50
N TYR A 46 18.20 4.22 10.25
CA TYR A 46 18.17 4.30 11.71
C TYR A 46 19.46 3.77 12.32
N GLN A 47 20.05 2.72 11.74
CA GLN A 47 21.33 2.19 12.20
C GLN A 47 22.50 3.17 12.00
N ILE A 48 22.39 4.09 11.03
CA ILE A 48 23.46 5.04 10.67
C ILE A 48 23.29 6.36 11.43
N TRP A 49 22.09 6.94 11.41
CA TRP A 49 21.81 8.28 11.93
C TRP A 49 21.02 8.28 13.24
N GLY A 50 20.58 7.11 13.72
CA GLY A 50 19.79 6.98 14.95
C GLY A 50 18.47 7.73 14.87
N THR A 51 18.04 8.29 15.99
CA THR A 51 16.78 9.05 16.09
C THR A 51 16.80 10.39 15.34
N LYS A 52 17.98 10.91 14.98
CA LYS A 52 18.11 12.20 14.28
C LYS A 52 17.54 12.18 12.87
N MET A 53 17.36 11.00 12.28
CA MET A 53 16.77 10.86 10.95
C MET A 53 15.26 11.15 10.92
N PHE A 54 14.56 11.07 12.07
CA PHE A 54 13.11 11.23 12.15
C PHE A 54 12.70 12.71 12.02
N THR A 55 13.03 13.29 10.89
CA THR A 55 12.51 14.58 10.46
C THR A 55 11.23 14.37 9.65
N GLU A 56 10.34 15.36 9.66
CA GLU A 56 9.09 15.29 8.88
C GLU A 56 9.35 15.01 7.40
N ILE A 57 10.37 15.66 6.83
CA ILE A 57 10.77 15.49 5.43
C ILE A 57 11.16 14.04 5.15
N TRP A 58 11.97 13.43 6.03
CA TRP A 58 12.39 12.03 5.88
C TRP A 58 11.20 11.07 5.89
N PHE A 59 10.22 11.32 6.76
CA PHE A 59 9.01 10.52 6.82
C PHE A 59 8.24 10.57 5.49
N TYR A 60 8.02 11.76 4.92
CA TYR A 60 7.33 11.88 3.63
C TYR A 60 8.10 11.25 2.47
N ILE A 61 9.42 11.42 2.41
CA ILE A 61 10.27 10.78 1.40
C ILE A 61 10.15 9.26 1.49
N THR A 62 10.23 8.72 2.70
CA THR A 62 10.16 7.27 2.93
C THR A 62 8.79 6.71 2.56
N GLN A 63 7.70 7.42 2.90
CA GLN A 63 6.35 7.05 2.49
C GLN A 63 6.17 7.06 0.97
N ALA A 64 6.60 8.14 0.30
CA ALA A 64 6.50 8.27 -1.15
C ALA A 64 7.30 7.17 -1.86
N PHE A 65 8.52 6.89 -1.38
CA PHE A 65 9.35 5.82 -1.89
C PHE A 65 8.70 4.45 -1.69
N ALA A 66 8.24 4.12 -0.48
CA ALA A 66 7.62 2.85 -0.18
C ALA A 66 6.36 2.61 -1.02
N TYR A 67 5.51 3.63 -1.18
CA TYR A 67 4.33 3.57 -2.04
C TYR A 67 4.68 3.30 -3.49
N TRP A 68 5.63 4.07 -4.05
CA TRP A 68 6.06 3.90 -5.43
C TRP A 68 6.70 2.53 -5.66
N PHE A 69 7.60 2.11 -4.77
CA PHE A 69 8.30 0.83 -4.87
C PHE A 69 7.33 -0.35 -4.78
N VAL A 70 6.39 -0.35 -3.83
CA VAL A 70 5.40 -1.42 -3.70
C VAL A 70 4.48 -1.47 -4.90
N GLY A 71 3.98 -0.32 -5.36
CA GLY A 71 3.16 -0.25 -6.56
C GLY A 71 3.88 -0.78 -7.80
N PHE A 72 5.15 -0.42 -7.97
CA PHE A 72 6.00 -0.92 -9.05
C PHE A 72 6.27 -2.42 -8.93
N PHE A 73 6.65 -2.90 -7.74
CA PHE A 73 6.98 -4.29 -7.46
C PHE A 73 5.78 -5.20 -7.73
N LEU A 74 4.61 -4.87 -7.20
CA LEU A 74 3.38 -5.64 -7.39
C LEU A 74 2.95 -5.70 -8.86
N ARG A 75 3.20 -4.64 -9.64
CA ARG A 75 2.99 -4.66 -11.11
C ARG A 75 4.01 -5.53 -11.81
N LYS A 76 5.29 -5.45 -11.44
CA LYS A 76 6.39 -6.19 -12.07
C LYS A 76 6.24 -7.71 -11.90
N ILE A 77 5.80 -8.18 -10.74
CA ILE A 77 5.53 -9.60 -10.49
C ILE A 77 4.19 -10.08 -11.07
N GLY A 78 3.42 -9.20 -11.71
CA GLY A 78 2.09 -9.51 -12.25
C GLY A 78 1.03 -9.75 -11.18
N PHE A 79 1.23 -9.26 -9.94
CA PHE A 79 0.22 -9.36 -8.89
C PHE A 79 -0.86 -8.29 -9.07
N TRP A 80 -0.47 -7.03 -9.31
CA TRP A 80 -1.41 -5.97 -9.70
C TRP A 80 -1.42 -5.84 -11.20
N VAL A 81 -2.36 -6.54 -11.82
CA VAL A 81 -2.62 -6.43 -13.25
C VAL A 81 -3.90 -5.63 -13.42
N TYR A 82 -3.75 -4.40 -13.93
CA TYR A 82 -4.89 -3.58 -14.34
C TYR A 82 -5.50 -4.10 -15.65
#